data_AF-A0A2T9WKK7-F1
#
_entry.id   AF-A0A2T9WKK7-F1
#
_cell.length_a   1.000
_cell.length_b   1.000
_cell.length_c   1.000
_cell.angle_alpha   90.00
_cell.angle_beta   90.00
_cell.angle_gamma   90.00
#
_symmetry.space_group_name_H-M   'P 1'
#
loop_
_entity.id
_entity.type
_entity.pdbx_description
1 polymer ?
#
loop_
_entity_poly.entity_id
_entity_poly.type
_entity_poly.pdbx_seq_one_letter_code
_entity_poly.pdbx_strand_id
1 'polypeptide(L)'
;MNIDDLKNIFEKEFRDYIVGIKLINNKNAEYDNFEFYNKELNEYLNYRNFKLYKHQVEALNLLYKNKNLIVTTPTASGKSHIFRLYIIDNILKYPNKTFLLIYPLRALLYDQYEKFEELIKDFENYTNKKLNIKMKFILGDLTYSEKEKIIKERPNLI
;
A
#
# COMPACT_ATOMS: atom_id res chain seq x y z
N MET A 1 23.47 17.09 -18.30
CA MET A 1 24.33 17.20 -17.12
C MET A 1 24.39 15.83 -16.48
N ASN A 2 25.54 15.16 -16.55
CA ASN A 2 25.74 13.83 -15.97
C ASN A 2 26.13 13.95 -14.48
N ILE A 3 26.27 12.81 -13.79
CA ILE A 3 26.65 12.77 -12.36
C ILE A 3 28.04 13.39 -12.14
N ASP A 4 28.96 13.23 -13.10
CA ASP A 4 30.32 13.76 -13.01
C ASP A 4 30.35 15.29 -13.15
N ASP A 5 29.49 15.87 -13.99
CA ASP A 5 29.29 17.31 -14.15
C ASP A 5 28.77 17.91 -12.84
N LEU A 6 27.77 17.27 -12.22
CA LEU A 6 27.22 17.69 -10.93
C LEU A 6 28.27 17.64 -9.84
N LYS A 7 29.01 16.53 -9.76
CA LYS A 7 30.11 16.35 -8.80
C LYS A 7 31.16 17.44 -8.96
N ASN A 8 31.55 17.76 -10.21
CA ASN A 8 32.51 18.82 -10.50
C ASN A 8 32.00 20.21 -10.10
N ILE A 9 30.71 20.52 -10.28
CA ILE A 9 30.14 21.80 -9.80
C ILE A 9 30.19 21.88 -8.27
N PHE A 10 29.74 20.84 -7.58
CA PHE A 10 29.72 20.82 -6.11
C PHE A 10 31.12 20.89 -5.51
N GLU A 11 32.09 20.17 -6.08
CA GLU A 11 33.48 20.20 -5.63
C GLU A 11 34.18 21.54 -5.92
N LYS A 12 33.73 22.29 -6.92
CA LYS A 12 34.34 23.58 -7.28
C LYS A 12 33.74 24.76 -6.50
N GLU A 13 32.42 24.80 -6.33
CA GLU A 13 31.72 25.90 -5.65
C GLU A 13 31.66 25.73 -4.12
N PHE A 14 31.61 24.50 -3.62
CA PHE A 14 31.39 24.22 -2.19
C PHE A 14 32.55 23.42 -1.57
N ARG A 15 33.74 23.49 -2.18
CA ARG A 15 34.94 22.73 -1.82
C ARG A 15 35.24 22.76 -0.32
N ASP A 16 35.10 23.92 0.31
CA ASP A 16 35.47 24.15 1.70
C ASP A 16 34.37 23.72 2.70
N TYR A 17 33.17 23.34 2.21
CA TYR A 17 32.03 22.96 3.04
C TYR A 17 31.63 21.48 2.92
N ILE A 18 32.10 20.76 1.89
CA ILE A 18 31.78 19.35 1.67
C ILE A 18 32.78 18.45 2.42
N VAL A 19 32.29 17.72 3.42
CA VAL A 19 33.09 16.76 4.22
C VAL A 19 33.10 15.35 3.60
N GLY A 20 32.13 15.04 2.72
CA GLY A 20 32.09 13.75 2.03
C GLY A 20 30.95 13.63 1.02
N ILE A 21 31.20 12.86 -0.04
CA ILE A 21 30.23 12.56 -1.10
C ILE A 21 30.03 11.05 -1.15
N LYS A 22 28.79 10.59 -1.01
CA LYS A 22 28.42 9.19 -1.18
C LYS A 22 27.51 9.05 -2.40
N LEU A 23 28.02 8.37 -3.42
CA LEU A 23 27.22 7.97 -4.58
C LEU A 23 26.43 6.70 -4.23
N ILE A 24 25.12 6.74 -4.47
CA ILE A 24 24.24 5.58 -4.31
C ILE A 24 23.88 5.12 -5.72
N ASN A 25 24.28 3.89 -6.06
CA ASN A 25 23.98 3.31 -7.36
C ASN A 25 22.47 3.11 -7.53
N ASN A 26 21.99 3.33 -8.75
CA ASN A 26 20.60 3.01 -9.08
C ASN A 26 20.39 1.49 -8.97
N LYS A 27 19.21 1.10 -8.48
CA LYS A 27 18.79 -0.30 -8.39
C LYS A 27 17.60 -0.53 -9.31
N ASN A 28 17.72 -1.50 -10.22
CA ASN A 28 16.61 -1.89 -11.09
C ASN A 28 15.47 -2.53 -10.28
N ALA A 29 14.25 -2.35 -10.78
CA ALA A 29 13.08 -2.99 -10.23
C ALA A 29 13.15 -4.52 -10.39
N GLU A 30 12.97 -5.24 -9.29
CA GLU A 30 12.83 -6.70 -9.26
C GLU A 30 11.36 -7.06 -9.06
N TYR A 31 10.78 -7.75 -10.05
CA TYR A 31 9.38 -8.20 -10.04
C TYR A 31 9.30 -9.71 -9.85
N ASP A 32 8.18 -10.18 -9.31
CA ASP A 32 7.87 -11.59 -9.19
C ASP A 32 6.36 -11.82 -9.41
N ASN A 33 5.97 -13.07 -9.66
CA ASN A 33 4.59 -13.44 -9.93
C ASN A 33 3.89 -13.86 -8.64
N PHE A 34 2.63 -13.44 -8.50
CA PHE A 34 1.77 -13.87 -7.41
C PHE A 34 0.34 -14.01 -7.92
N GLU A 35 -0.33 -15.07 -7.52
CA GLU A 35 -1.72 -15.33 -7.89
C GLU A 35 -2.60 -15.21 -6.64
N PHE A 36 -3.51 -14.25 -6.67
CA PHE A 36 -4.51 -14.04 -5.63
C PHE A 36 -5.58 -15.13 -5.71
N TYR A 37 -6.32 -15.38 -4.62
CA TYR A 37 -7.35 -16.42 -4.61
C TYR A 37 -8.54 -16.09 -5.51
N ASN A 38 -8.84 -14.82 -5.72
CA ASN A 38 -9.94 -14.39 -6.58
C ASN A 38 -9.46 -14.15 -8.00
N LYS A 39 -10.05 -14.89 -8.95
CA LYS A 39 -9.78 -14.77 -10.38
C LYS A 39 -10.02 -13.36 -10.92
N GLU A 40 -11.12 -12.72 -10.50
CA GLU A 40 -11.47 -11.34 -10.91
C GLU A 40 -10.35 -10.35 -10.56
N LEU A 41 -9.69 -10.52 -9.40
CA LEU A 41 -8.56 -9.68 -8.98
C LEU A 41 -7.32 -9.92 -9.85
N ASN A 42 -7.00 -11.18 -10.15
CA ASN A 42 -5.89 -11.49 -11.05
C ASN A 42 -6.11 -10.92 -12.46
N GLU A 43 -7.32 -11.07 -13.00
CA GLU A 43 -7.71 -10.53 -14.31
C GLU A 43 -7.62 -8.99 -14.35
N TYR A 44 -8.11 -8.33 -13.30
CA TYR A 44 -7.98 -6.87 -13.14
C TYR A 44 -6.51 -6.41 -13.12
N LEU A 45 -5.66 -7.05 -12.32
CA LEU A 45 -4.25 -6.68 -12.23
C LEU A 45 -3.52 -6.89 -13.56
N ASN A 46 -3.84 -7.97 -14.26
CA ASN A 46 -3.33 -8.23 -15.61
C ASN A 46 -3.79 -7.16 -16.61
N TYR A 47 -5.08 -6.80 -16.60
CA TYR A 47 -5.62 -5.71 -17.43
C TYR A 47 -4.92 -4.37 -17.19
N ARG A 48 -4.59 -4.08 -15.93
CA ARG A 48 -3.85 -2.85 -15.54
C ARG A 48 -2.34 -2.94 -15.77
N ASN A 49 -1.83 -4.07 -16.30
CA ASN A 49 -0.40 -4.36 -16.40
C ASN A 49 0.35 -4.15 -15.07
N PHE A 50 -0.34 -4.42 -13.94
CA PHE A 50 0.19 -4.19 -12.61
C PHE A 50 1.10 -5.34 -12.21
N LYS A 51 2.41 -5.06 -12.08
CA LYS A 51 3.41 -6.04 -11.65
C LYS A 51 3.76 -5.84 -10.18
N LEU A 52 3.83 -6.94 -9.45
CA LEU A 52 4.26 -6.92 -8.05
C LEU A 52 5.78 -6.97 -7.96
N TYR A 53 6.33 -6.11 -7.11
CA TYR A 53 7.73 -6.20 -6.74
C TYR A 53 7.97 -7.46 -5.91
N LYS A 54 9.19 -8.01 -6.01
CA LYS A 54 9.60 -9.21 -5.28
C LYS A 54 9.29 -9.15 -3.77
N HIS A 55 9.58 -8.02 -3.13
CA HIS A 55 9.29 -7.82 -1.71
C HIS A 55 7.79 -7.85 -1.36
N GLN A 56 6.92 -7.46 -2.31
CA GLN A 56 5.47 -7.53 -2.12
C GLN A 56 5.00 -8.97 -2.23
N VAL A 57 5.53 -9.73 -3.19
CA VAL A 57 5.24 -11.17 -3.37
C VAL A 57 5.69 -11.99 -2.16
N GLU A 58 6.90 -11.74 -1.65
CA GLU A 58 7.41 -12.37 -0.42
C GLU A 58 6.50 -12.09 0.79
N ALA A 59 6.06 -10.84 0.95
CA ALA A 59 5.14 -10.47 2.03
C ALA A 59 3.76 -11.12 1.88
N LEU A 60 3.18 -11.12 0.68
CA LEU A 60 1.90 -11.76 0.39
C LEU A 60 1.97 -13.26 0.71
N ASN A 61 3.00 -13.96 0.23
CA ASN A 61 3.21 -15.38 0.53
C ASN A 61 3.22 -15.70 2.03
N LEU A 62 3.75 -14.81 2.87
CA LEU A 62 3.71 -14.95 4.33
C LEU A 62 2.32 -14.65 4.91
N LEU A 63 1.64 -13.60 4.43
CA LEU A 63 0.28 -13.26 4.86
C LEU A 63 -0.71 -14.40 4.59
N TYR A 64 -0.67 -14.99 3.39
CA TYR A 64 -1.55 -16.12 3.03
C TYR A 64 -1.24 -17.41 3.81
N LYS A 65 -0.07 -17.49 4.47
CA LYS A 65 0.29 -18.54 5.43
C LYS A 65 -0.07 -18.18 6.88
N ASN A 66 -0.87 -17.13 7.09
CA ASN A 66 -1.27 -16.59 8.39
C ASN A 66 -0.05 -16.26 9.28
N LYS A 67 1.02 -15.71 8.70
CA LYS A 67 2.21 -15.28 9.45
C LYS A 67 2.17 -13.77 9.72
N ASN A 68 2.62 -13.39 10.91
CA ASN A 68 2.93 -11.99 11.23
C ASN A 68 4.26 -11.61 10.57
N LEU A 69 4.35 -10.39 10.03
CA LEU A 69 5.54 -9.92 9.33
C LEU A 69 5.77 -8.43 9.52
N ILE A 70 7.01 -8.01 9.32
CA ILE A 70 7.43 -6.60 9.28
C ILE A 70 8.04 -6.36 7.90
N VAL A 71 7.54 -5.37 7.16
CA VAL A 71 8.09 -4.98 5.86
C VAL A 71 9.00 -3.77 6.03
N THR A 72 10.31 -3.97 5.87
CA THR A 72 11.32 -2.92 5.96
C THR A 72 11.78 -2.50 4.57
N THR A 73 10.98 -1.71 3.88
CA THR A 73 11.31 -1.15 2.57
C THR A 73 11.33 0.39 2.60
N PRO A 74 12.09 1.04 1.71
CA PRO A 74 12.08 2.50 1.58
C PRO A 74 10.67 3.07 1.39
N THR A 75 10.51 4.37 1.69
CA THR A 75 9.32 5.12 1.26
C THR A 75 9.17 5.06 -0.26
N ALA A 76 7.94 5.17 -0.75
CA ALA A 76 7.58 5.02 -2.16
C ALA A 76 7.87 3.65 -2.81
N SER A 77 8.24 2.60 -2.06
CA SER A 77 8.42 1.24 -2.61
C SER A 77 7.12 0.50 -2.98
N GLY A 78 5.95 1.12 -2.76
CA GLY A 78 4.66 0.47 -3.00
C GLY A 78 4.19 -0.49 -1.90
N LYS A 79 4.76 -0.45 -0.68
CA LYS A 79 4.37 -1.35 0.43
C LYS A 79 2.87 -1.37 0.75
N SER A 80 2.14 -0.27 0.50
CA SER A 80 0.70 -0.21 0.75
C SER A 80 -0.12 -1.19 -0.11
N HIS A 81 0.39 -1.57 -1.29
CA HIS A 81 -0.31 -2.55 -2.14
C HIS A 81 -0.37 -3.94 -1.52
N ILE A 82 0.57 -4.29 -0.64
CA ILE A 82 0.61 -5.60 0.03
C ILE A 82 -0.69 -5.81 0.80
N PHE A 83 -1.01 -4.91 1.74
CA PHE A 83 -2.21 -5.07 2.55
C PHE A 83 -3.48 -4.73 1.79
N ARG A 84 -3.48 -3.75 0.88
CA ARG A 84 -4.69 -3.39 0.10
C ARG A 84 -5.18 -4.53 -0.77
N LEU A 85 -4.30 -5.13 -1.55
CA LEU A 85 -4.65 -6.24 -2.44
C LEU A 85 -5.05 -7.49 -1.63
N TYR A 86 -4.33 -7.77 -0.53
CA TYR A 86 -4.69 -8.84 0.40
C TYR A 86 -6.09 -8.65 1.00
N ILE A 87 -6.44 -7.43 1.40
CA ILE A 87 -7.76 -7.09 1.97
C ILE A 87 -8.86 -7.27 0.91
N ILE A 88 -8.68 -6.72 -0.29
CA ILE A 88 -9.65 -6.87 -1.38
C ILE A 88 -9.91 -8.36 -1.67
N ASP A 89 -8.84 -9.14 -1.86
CA ASP A 89 -8.95 -10.58 -2.11
C ASP A 89 -9.71 -11.31 -0.98
N ASN A 90 -9.41 -10.96 0.28
CA ASN A 90 -10.10 -11.58 1.39
C ASN A 90 -11.57 -11.17 1.52
N ILE A 91 -11.91 -9.91 1.24
CA ILE A 91 -13.30 -9.43 1.29
C ILE A 91 -14.14 -10.05 0.17
N LEU A 92 -13.57 -10.21 -1.03
CA LEU A 92 -14.23 -10.89 -2.15
C LEU A 92 -14.64 -12.32 -1.78
N LYS A 93 -13.79 -13.03 -1.02
CA LYS A 93 -14.08 -14.39 -0.54
C LYS A 93 -14.92 -14.43 0.74
N TYR A 94 -14.71 -13.48 1.64
CA TYR A 94 -15.35 -13.40 2.95
C TYR A 94 -15.91 -11.99 3.20
N PRO A 95 -17.12 -11.67 2.70
CA PRO A 95 -17.68 -10.31 2.73
C PRO A 95 -17.90 -9.74 4.14
N ASN A 96 -17.90 -10.59 5.17
CA ASN A 96 -18.08 -10.20 6.57
C ASN A 96 -16.77 -10.06 7.35
N LYS A 97 -15.59 -10.23 6.71
CA LYS A 97 -14.31 -10.01 7.37
C LYS A 97 -14.10 -8.52 7.64
N THR A 98 -13.56 -8.23 8.82
CA THR A 98 -13.13 -6.90 9.25
C THR A 98 -11.60 -6.86 9.35
N PHE A 99 -11.01 -5.80 8.83
CA PHE A 99 -9.59 -5.48 8.91
C PHE A 99 -9.41 -4.18 9.70
N LEU A 100 -8.34 -4.11 10.48
CA LEU A 100 -7.96 -2.91 11.24
C LEU A 100 -6.67 -2.35 10.67
N LEU A 101 -6.69 -1.10 10.24
CA LEU A 101 -5.52 -0.35 9.81
C LEU A 101 -5.23 0.78 10.80
N ILE A 102 -4.02 0.77 11.35
CA ILE A 102 -3.61 1.78 12.32
C ILE A 102 -2.58 2.68 11.66
N TYR A 103 -2.87 3.99 11.64
CA TYR A 103 -1.98 5.02 11.12
C TYR A 103 -1.58 5.98 12.24
N PRO A 104 -0.31 6.45 12.26
CA PRO A 104 0.18 7.36 13.30
C PRO A 104 -0.37 8.80 13.17
N LEU A 105 -0.82 9.21 11.97
CA LEU A 105 -1.23 10.58 11.68
C LEU A 105 -2.58 10.59 10.94
N ARG A 106 -3.46 11.52 11.31
CA ARG A 106 -4.76 11.73 10.62
C ARG A 106 -4.57 12.03 9.14
N ALA A 107 -3.64 12.92 8.79
CA ALA A 107 -3.35 13.26 7.41
C ALA A 107 -2.91 12.03 6.59
N LEU A 108 -2.07 11.16 7.17
CA LEU A 108 -1.65 9.93 6.53
C LEU A 108 -2.83 8.95 6.37
N LEU A 109 -3.69 8.85 7.38
CA LEU A 109 -4.90 8.03 7.29
C LEU A 109 -5.80 8.44 6.13
N TYR A 110 -6.07 9.75 5.96
CA TYR A 110 -6.92 10.23 4.86
C TYR A 110 -6.26 10.02 3.49
N ASP A 111 -4.96 10.31 3.34
CA ASP A 111 -4.20 10.01 2.12
C ASP A 111 -4.24 8.52 1.76
N GLN A 112 -4.14 7.64 2.76
CA GLN A 112 -4.19 6.20 2.53
C GLN A 112 -5.60 5.69 2.23
N TYR A 113 -6.63 6.33 2.79
CA TYR A 113 -8.04 6.07 2.51
C TYR A 113 -8.39 6.41 1.07
N GLU A 114 -8.08 7.63 0.61
CA GLU A 114 -8.40 8.08 -0.76
C GLU A 114 -7.81 7.13 -1.79
N LYS A 115 -6.53 6.78 -1.66
CA LYS A 115 -5.85 5.81 -2.54
C LYS A 115 -6.45 4.41 -2.49
N PHE A 116 -7.04 4.01 -1.37
CA PHE A 116 -7.70 2.71 -1.26
C PHE A 116 -9.09 2.75 -1.91
N GLU A 117 -9.84 3.83 -1.69
CA GLU A 117 -11.13 4.06 -2.33
C GLU A 117 -11.00 4.14 -3.85
N GLU A 118 -9.97 4.81 -4.37
CA GLU A 118 -9.64 4.84 -5.80
C GLU A 118 -9.38 3.44 -6.37
N LEU A 119 -8.57 2.63 -5.69
CA LEU A 119 -8.31 1.25 -6.09
C LEU A 119 -9.59 0.41 -6.13
N ILE A 120 -10.47 0.57 -5.13
CA ILE A 120 -11.76 -0.14 -5.08
C ILE A 120 -12.65 0.32 -6.24
N LYS A 121 -12.81 1.63 -6.46
CA LYS A 121 -13.62 2.18 -7.56
C LYS A 121 -13.14 1.70 -8.93
N ASP A 122 -11.83 1.70 -9.14
CA ASP A 122 -11.22 1.22 -10.39
C ASP A 122 -11.50 -0.27 -10.62
N PHE A 123 -11.40 -1.09 -9.57
CA PHE A 123 -11.76 -2.51 -9.62
C PHE A 123 -13.27 -2.73 -9.86
N GLU A 124 -14.14 -1.98 -9.19
CA GLU A 124 -15.60 -2.04 -9.38
C GLU A 124 -15.99 -1.66 -10.81
N ASN A 125 -15.33 -0.64 -11.39
CA ASN A 125 -15.53 -0.24 -12.78
C ASN A 125 -15.10 -1.33 -13.76
N TYR A 126 -13.96 -1.99 -13.51
CA TYR A 126 -13.48 -3.10 -14.35
C TYR A 126 -14.43 -4.31 -14.31
N THR A 127 -14.91 -4.66 -13.12
CA THR A 127 -15.79 -5.83 -12.92
C THR A 127 -17.28 -5.54 -13.17
N ASN A 128 -17.65 -4.26 -13.35
CA ASN A 128 -19.04 -3.79 -13.37
C ASN A 128 -19.87 -4.31 -12.17
N LYS A 129 -19.24 -4.38 -11.00
CA LYS A 129 -19.80 -4.98 -9.78
C LYS A 129 -19.41 -4.16 -8.57
N LYS A 130 -20.40 -3.77 -7.76
CA LYS A 130 -20.15 -3.09 -6.49
C LYS A 130 -19.78 -4.10 -5.40
N LEU A 131 -18.70 -3.80 -4.68
CA LEU A 131 -18.21 -4.57 -3.54
C LEU A 131 -18.86 -4.16 -2.21
N ASN A 132 -19.43 -2.95 -2.15
CA ASN A 132 -20.09 -2.41 -0.95
C ASN A 132 -19.21 -2.49 0.32
N ILE A 133 -17.91 -2.24 0.16
CA ILE A 133 -16.94 -2.28 1.26
C ILE A 133 -17.21 -1.12 2.22
N LYS A 134 -17.58 -1.44 3.46
CA LYS A 134 -17.81 -0.44 4.51
C LYS A 134 -16.48 -0.08 5.16
N MET A 135 -16.01 1.14 4.91
CA MET A 135 -14.82 1.70 5.54
C MET A 135 -15.24 2.77 6.57
N LYS A 136 -14.73 2.68 7.80
CA LYS A 136 -15.05 3.61 8.89
C LYS A 136 -13.78 4.02 9.61
N PHE A 137 -13.78 5.21 10.20
CA PHE A 137 -12.62 5.71 10.95
C PHE A 137 -12.93 5.77 12.44
N ILE A 138 -12.00 5.28 13.26
CA ILE A 138 -12.03 5.51 14.71
C ILE A 138 -10.93 6.51 15.06
N LEU A 139 -11.34 7.75 15.36
CA LEU A 139 -10.44 8.85 15.67
C LEU A 139 -10.48 9.21 17.15
N GLY A 140 -9.44 9.93 17.62
CA GLY A 140 -9.27 10.26 19.03
C GLY A 140 -10.32 11.23 19.58
N ASP A 141 -10.93 12.04 18.72
CA ASP A 141 -11.98 13.03 19.00
C ASP A 141 -13.39 12.43 19.10
N LEU A 142 -13.57 11.13 18.82
CA LEU A 142 -14.86 10.45 18.95
C LEU A 142 -15.15 10.04 20.41
N THR A 143 -16.39 10.24 20.82
CA THR A 143 -16.95 9.74 22.08
C THR A 143 -17.04 8.21 22.10
N TYR A 144 -17.21 7.61 23.27
CA TYR A 144 -17.40 6.16 23.40
C TYR A 144 -18.63 5.65 22.63
N SER A 145 -19.76 6.38 22.72
CA SER A 145 -21.01 6.04 22.01
C SER A 145 -20.83 6.04 20.49
N GLU A 146 -20.10 7.02 19.94
CA GLU A 146 -19.80 7.08 18.50
C GLU A 146 -18.93 5.90 18.06
N LYS A 147 -17.89 5.56 18.84
CA LYS A 147 -17.03 4.39 18.58
C LYS A 147 -17.84 3.09 18.63
N GLU A 148 -18.72 2.94 19.62
CA GLU A 148 -19.58 1.77 19.77
C GLU A 148 -20.54 1.61 18.58
N LYS A 149 -21.12 2.72 18.09
CA LYS A 149 -21.97 2.72 16.90
C LYS A 149 -21.21 2.23 15.66
N ILE A 150 -19.98 2.71 15.45
CA ILE A 150 -19.12 2.26 14.35
C ILE A 150 -18.85 0.76 14.43
N ILE A 151 -18.48 0.25 15.61
CA ILE A 151 -18.20 -1.18 15.81
C ILE A 151 -19.45 -2.03 15.55
N LYS A 152 -20.63 -1.58 16.00
CA LYS A 152 -21.93 -2.26 15.78
C LYS A 152 -22.30 -2.38 14.29
N GLU A 153 -21.87 -1.45 13.45
CA GLU A 153 -22.11 -1.50 12.00
C GLU A 153 -21.34 -2.63 11.29
N ARG A 154 -20.37 -3.27 11.97
CA ARG A 154 -19.48 -4.32 11.45
C ARG A 154 -18.86 -3.92 10.10
N PRO A 155 -18.07 -2.83 10.06
CA PRO A 155 -17.39 -2.42 8.83
C PRO A 155 -16.37 -3.46 8.38
N ASN A 156 -16.04 -3.45 7.09
CA ASN A 156 -14.98 -4.27 6.53
C ASN A 156 -13.59 -3.73 6.85
N LEU A 157 -13.49 -2.41 7.02
CA LEU A 157 -12.24 -1.72 7.33
C LEU A 157 -12.48 -0.68 8.43
N ILE A 158 -11.63 -0.74 9.45
CA ILE A 158 -11.53 0.22 10.57
C ILE A 158 -10.17 0.89 10.51
#